data_AF-A0A2V1E9V4-F1
#
_entry.id   AF-A0A2V1E9V4-F1
#
_cell.length_a   1.000
_cell.length_b   1.000
_cell.length_c   1.000
_cell.angle_alpha   90.00
_cell.angle_beta   90.00
_cell.angle_gamma   90.00
#
_symmetry.space_group_name_H-M   'P 1'
#
loop_
_entity.id
_entity.type
_entity.pdbx_description
1 polymer ?
#
loop_
_entity_poly.entity_id
_entity_poly.type
_entity_poly.pdbx_seq_one_letter_code
_entity_poly.pdbx_strand_id
1 'polypeptide(L)'
;MSDINKRDSMDAGISEITKKFADAQITQKDVEGATSQHLVSLTSLPPSVRNRIYSYVLDTELVNVGNPNVSYTHELTNNTLHFKASRPPFPICSSLFYVNKQISEESRLFFYSKNLWVRFEMYTADARHAKNLLEDSGVLFAVAREDVIVRSQQHALDMMLVEKNSNQKRATVMFPAQYLPRLINFMQQASQASSSWTRGHAIFLTLKEVHGTEIASVQGDLLEGFRALTGFSKAVVEGKEIIPGYADGLAESMMAETFDVDTWFNTLNDILSRGEDQKDKKEYKSSIQQCRTAIIALTYGYLTRAELLHSQPEAFHRRVQRLRYNLERTLSASLLAVASPSTNAKPLDWLTTPSISSSTRHHTATALLAAETASSHALSLSTDSPSPSSNPWYRSLPAELIPPNKDAWFTSEEKARAWLELGKAHYSLGECLFAAGDLERADRLLMEEAGLKPGDEVLMATRSEVKMWFERAREGIDWNVRPGSSLRKVALLAKNAHVK
;
A
#
# COMPACT_ATOMS: atom_id res chain seq x y z
N MET A 1 -38.71 -55.07 19.06
CA MET A 1 -39.31 -53.99 18.26
C MET A 1 -39.25 -52.69 19.06
N SER A 2 -38.31 -51.82 18.71
CA SER A 2 -38.49 -50.37 18.64
C SER A 2 -37.21 -49.79 18.08
N ASP A 3 -37.28 -49.33 16.83
CA ASP A 3 -36.17 -48.86 16.01
C ASP A 3 -35.45 -47.65 16.60
N ILE A 4 -34.12 -47.69 16.48
CA ILE A 4 -33.20 -46.59 16.74
C ILE A 4 -33.20 -45.70 15.50
N ASN A 5 -33.91 -44.58 15.56
CA ASN A 5 -33.82 -43.55 14.52
C ASN A 5 -32.53 -42.73 14.67
N LYS A 6 -31.69 -42.79 13.64
CA LYS A 6 -30.59 -41.86 13.37
C LYS A 6 -31.13 -40.42 13.40
N ARG A 7 -30.59 -39.59 14.29
CA ARG A 7 -30.82 -38.13 14.30
C ARG A 7 -29.94 -37.49 13.23
N ASP A 8 -30.58 -37.03 12.17
CA ASP A 8 -29.98 -36.15 11.18
C ASP A 8 -29.84 -34.73 11.77
N SER A 9 -28.69 -34.10 11.53
CA SER A 9 -28.29 -32.81 12.11
C SER A 9 -28.92 -31.61 11.39
N MET A 10 -30.22 -31.68 11.07
CA MET A 10 -30.95 -30.57 10.43
C MET A 10 -32.34 -30.27 11.01
N ASP A 11 -32.81 -30.95 12.05
CA ASP A 11 -34.06 -30.58 12.73
C ASP A 11 -33.80 -29.74 13.99
N ALA A 12 -33.34 -28.50 13.78
CA ALA A 12 -33.53 -27.45 14.78
C ALA A 12 -35.00 -27.01 14.68
N GLY A 13 -35.86 -27.63 15.49
CA GLY A 13 -37.29 -27.35 15.51
C GLY A 13 -37.57 -25.86 15.71
N ILE A 14 -38.50 -25.31 14.93
CA ILE A 14 -38.96 -23.92 14.95
C ILE A 14 -39.33 -23.44 16.38
N SER A 15 -39.66 -24.37 17.28
CA SER A 15 -39.91 -24.14 18.71
C SER A 15 -38.67 -23.73 19.53
N GLU A 16 -37.46 -24.17 19.17
CA GLU A 16 -36.22 -23.73 19.86
C GLU A 16 -35.76 -22.35 19.38
N ILE A 17 -36.01 -22.03 18.10
CA ILE A 17 -35.70 -20.72 17.52
C ILE A 17 -36.65 -19.65 18.08
N THR A 18 -37.95 -19.95 18.24
CA THR A 18 -38.90 -19.01 18.85
C THR A 18 -38.60 -18.76 20.32
N LYS A 19 -38.13 -19.75 21.08
CA LYS A 19 -37.66 -19.55 22.46
C LYS A 19 -36.44 -18.63 22.53
N LYS A 20 -35.44 -18.83 21.65
CA LYS A 20 -34.27 -17.95 21.59
C LYS A 20 -34.59 -16.53 21.12
N PHE A 21 -35.65 -16.34 20.33
CA PHE A 21 -36.14 -15.01 19.96
C PHE A 21 -36.92 -14.32 21.08
N ALA A 22 -37.67 -15.08 21.89
CA ALA A 22 -38.36 -14.54 23.06
C ALA A 22 -37.37 -14.14 24.18
N ASP A 23 -36.31 -14.92 24.38
CA ASP A 23 -35.26 -14.63 25.37
C ASP A 23 -34.28 -13.52 24.92
N ALA A 24 -34.31 -13.13 23.64
CA ALA A 24 -33.53 -12.01 23.09
C ALA A 24 -34.33 -10.71 22.98
N GLN A 25 -35.47 -10.59 23.67
CA GLN A 25 -36.13 -9.31 23.86
C GLN A 25 -35.37 -8.52 24.93
N ILE A 26 -34.76 -7.39 24.52
CA ILE A 26 -34.18 -6.40 25.42
C ILE A 26 -35.28 -5.96 26.38
N THR A 27 -35.19 -6.41 27.62
CA THR A 27 -36.09 -6.02 28.70
C THR A 27 -35.94 -4.51 28.92
N GLN A 28 -36.90 -3.73 28.42
CA GLN A 28 -37.12 -2.34 28.82
C GLN A 28 -37.64 -2.27 30.26
N LYS A 29 -36.83 -2.71 31.22
CA LYS A 29 -37.09 -2.53 32.65
C LYS A 29 -35.77 -2.17 33.30
N ASP A 30 -35.42 -0.89 33.20
CA ASP A 30 -34.58 -0.11 34.13
C ASP A 30 -34.38 1.33 33.63
N VAL A 31 -35.45 1.99 33.14
CA VAL A 31 -35.45 3.45 32.89
C VAL A 31 -36.80 4.04 33.30
N GLU A 32 -37.25 3.76 34.51
CA GLU A 32 -38.21 4.61 35.22
C GLU A 32 -37.40 5.53 36.13
N GLY A 33 -36.85 6.61 35.57
CA GLY A 33 -36.10 7.60 36.37
C GLY A 33 -35.24 8.63 35.64
N ALA A 34 -35.05 8.56 34.32
CA ALA A 34 -34.31 9.57 33.58
C ALA A 34 -34.97 9.87 32.23
N THR A 35 -35.97 10.74 32.25
CA THR A 35 -36.45 11.44 31.06
C THR A 35 -35.40 12.44 30.59
N SER A 36 -34.50 12.00 29.72
CA SER A 36 -34.12 12.82 28.57
C SER A 36 -34.08 11.90 27.35
N GLN A 37 -34.94 12.18 26.38
CA GLN A 37 -34.77 11.64 25.04
C GLN A 37 -33.47 12.21 24.49
N HIS A 38 -32.34 11.57 24.78
CA HIS A 38 -31.12 11.81 24.03
C HIS A 38 -31.40 11.29 22.62
N LEU A 39 -31.86 12.19 21.75
CA LEU A 39 -31.84 12.02 20.31
C LEU A 39 -30.44 11.50 19.95
N VAL A 40 -30.36 10.23 19.57
CA VAL A 40 -29.13 9.61 19.07
C VAL A 40 -28.80 10.35 17.79
N SER A 41 -27.93 11.34 17.91
CA SER A 41 -27.46 12.14 16.80
C SER A 41 -26.21 11.49 16.24
N LEU A 42 -25.94 11.67 14.95
CA LEU A 42 -24.71 11.17 14.35
C LEU A 42 -23.45 11.71 15.05
N THR A 43 -23.52 12.86 15.73
CA THR A 43 -22.42 13.41 16.55
C THR A 43 -22.20 12.66 17.86
N SER A 44 -23.17 11.88 18.36
CA SER A 44 -23.00 11.02 19.53
C SER A 44 -22.31 9.69 19.21
N LEU A 45 -22.05 9.39 17.93
CA LEU A 45 -21.32 8.19 17.52
C LEU A 45 -19.81 8.35 17.78
N PRO A 46 -19.12 7.25 18.16
CA PRO A 46 -17.66 7.25 18.25
C PRO A 46 -16.99 7.72 16.95
N PRO A 47 -15.87 8.46 17.01
CA PRO A 47 -15.15 8.92 15.83
C PRO A 47 -14.84 7.80 14.81
N SER A 48 -14.60 6.57 15.26
CA SER A 48 -14.35 5.42 14.39
C SER A 48 -15.53 5.06 13.50
N VAL A 49 -16.75 5.12 14.04
CA VAL A 49 -17.99 4.85 13.28
C VAL A 49 -18.31 6.03 12.37
N ARG A 50 -18.17 7.27 12.87
CA ARG A 50 -18.37 8.50 12.08
C ARG A 50 -17.42 8.58 10.89
N ASN A 51 -16.13 8.37 11.10
CA ASN A 51 -15.11 8.39 10.05
C ASN A 51 -15.36 7.33 8.97
N ARG A 52 -15.87 6.16 9.37
CA ARG A 52 -16.24 5.11 8.42
C ARG A 52 -17.44 5.54 7.58
N ILE A 53 -18.48 6.13 8.19
CA ILE A 53 -19.62 6.71 7.46
C ILE A 53 -19.13 7.81 6.50
N TYR A 54 -18.27 8.71 6.97
CA TYR A 54 -17.70 9.79 6.16
C TYR A 54 -16.93 9.25 4.95
N SER A 55 -16.11 8.21 5.11
CA SER A 55 -15.33 7.62 4.02
C SER A 55 -16.20 7.09 2.86
N TYR A 56 -17.32 6.45 3.13
CA TYR A 56 -18.23 5.95 2.08
C TYR A 56 -19.03 7.07 1.41
N VAL A 57 -19.25 8.18 2.11
CA VAL A 57 -20.08 9.28 1.63
C VAL A 57 -19.27 10.33 0.87
N LEU A 58 -17.97 10.44 1.14
CA LEU A 58 -17.06 11.41 0.55
C LEU A 58 -16.21 10.83 -0.58
N ASP A 59 -16.44 9.60 -1.00
CA ASP A 59 -15.76 9.01 -2.16
C ASP A 59 -16.14 9.79 -3.42
N THR A 60 -15.24 10.66 -3.85
CA THR A 60 -15.42 11.62 -4.93
C THR A 60 -15.61 10.99 -6.30
N GLU A 61 -15.21 9.73 -6.49
CA GLU A 61 -15.49 9.02 -7.74
C GLU A 61 -16.96 8.61 -7.77
N LEU A 62 -17.44 7.93 -6.72
CA LEU A 62 -18.84 7.49 -6.60
C LEU A 62 -19.84 8.66 -6.56
N VAL A 63 -19.47 9.76 -5.90
CA VAL A 63 -20.33 10.95 -5.78
C VAL A 63 -20.58 11.64 -7.12
N ASN A 64 -19.70 11.47 -8.10
CA ASN A 64 -19.84 12.03 -9.44
C ASN A 64 -20.47 11.06 -10.45
N VAL A 65 -20.67 9.79 -10.09
CA VAL A 65 -21.34 8.81 -10.96
C VAL A 65 -22.79 9.24 -11.22
N GLY A 66 -23.18 9.31 -12.49
CA GLY A 66 -24.54 9.67 -12.92
C GLY A 66 -24.85 11.18 -12.97
N ASN A 67 -23.93 12.03 -12.49
CA ASN A 67 -24.03 13.49 -12.63
C ASN A 67 -23.40 13.96 -13.96
N PRO A 68 -23.92 15.03 -14.59
CA PRO A 68 -23.28 15.59 -15.78
C PRO A 68 -21.84 16.02 -15.46
N ASN A 69 -20.95 15.90 -16.44
CA ASN A 69 -19.55 16.30 -16.33
C ASN A 69 -19.44 17.75 -15.84
N VAL A 70 -18.50 18.02 -14.93
CA VAL A 70 -18.21 19.38 -14.47
C VAL A 70 -17.56 20.12 -15.63
N SER A 71 -18.21 21.16 -16.12
CA SER A 71 -17.65 22.05 -17.14
C SER A 71 -17.01 23.25 -16.44
N TYR A 72 -15.83 23.65 -16.88
CA TYR A 72 -15.12 24.81 -16.34
C TYR A 72 -15.24 25.99 -17.30
N THR A 73 -15.80 27.08 -16.81
CA THR A 73 -15.68 28.41 -17.44
C THR A 73 -14.42 29.09 -16.91
N HIS A 74 -13.84 30.02 -17.66
CA HIS A 74 -12.59 30.69 -17.26
C HIS A 74 -12.64 32.18 -17.56
N GLU A 75 -11.96 32.96 -16.73
CA GLU A 75 -11.72 34.39 -16.89
C GLU A 75 -10.21 34.64 -16.74
N LEU A 76 -9.65 35.50 -17.61
CA LEU A 76 -8.25 35.89 -17.51
C LEU A 76 -8.15 37.18 -16.69
N THR A 77 -7.62 37.09 -15.46
CA THR A 77 -7.40 38.26 -14.59
C THR A 77 -5.93 38.33 -14.23
N ASN A 78 -5.31 39.50 -14.38
CA ASN A 78 -3.89 39.71 -14.08
C ASN A 78 -2.96 38.69 -14.75
N ASN A 79 -3.25 38.29 -16.00
CA ASN A 79 -2.49 37.28 -16.73
C ASN A 79 -2.55 35.84 -16.17
N THR A 80 -3.33 35.59 -15.11
CA THR A 80 -3.61 34.24 -14.59
C THR A 80 -5.03 33.80 -14.97
N LEU A 81 -5.19 32.51 -15.27
CA LEU A 81 -6.49 31.89 -15.51
C LEU A 81 -7.21 31.66 -14.18
N HIS A 82 -8.38 32.25 -14.04
CA HIS A 82 -9.34 31.95 -12.99
C HIS A 82 -10.43 31.05 -13.55
N PHE A 83 -10.61 29.88 -12.96
CA PHE A 83 -11.67 28.96 -13.36
C PHE A 83 -12.94 29.23 -12.57
N LYS A 84 -14.08 28.82 -13.12
CA LYS A 84 -15.39 28.77 -12.49
C LYS A 84 -16.11 27.50 -12.96
N ALA A 85 -16.30 26.55 -12.06
CA ALA A 85 -16.98 25.30 -12.38
C ALA A 85 -18.51 25.51 -12.50
N SER A 86 -19.17 24.76 -13.38
CA SER A 86 -20.64 24.77 -13.53
C SER A 86 -21.38 24.23 -12.32
N ARG A 87 -20.74 23.35 -11.55
CA ARG A 87 -21.18 22.84 -10.26
C ARG A 87 -19.96 22.61 -9.35
N PRO A 88 -20.13 22.49 -8.03
CA PRO A 88 -19.02 22.15 -7.14
C PRO A 88 -18.33 20.86 -7.61
N PRO A 89 -17.00 20.87 -7.85
CA PRO A 89 -16.27 19.72 -8.40
C PRO A 89 -16.12 18.58 -7.39
N PHE A 90 -16.14 18.91 -6.09
CA PHE A 90 -16.21 17.96 -4.98
C PHE A 90 -17.52 18.22 -4.23
N PRO A 91 -18.68 17.90 -4.85
CA PRO A 91 -19.95 18.20 -4.23
C PRO A 91 -20.13 17.27 -3.04
N ILE A 92 -20.45 17.83 -1.87
CA ILE A 92 -20.75 17.03 -0.69
C ILE A 92 -22.27 16.76 -0.73
N CYS A 93 -22.69 15.83 -1.58
CA CYS A 93 -24.10 15.58 -1.90
C CYS A 93 -24.76 14.52 -1.00
N SER A 94 -24.54 14.62 0.32
CA SER A 94 -25.24 13.76 1.27
C SER A 94 -26.15 14.57 2.15
N SER A 95 -27.43 14.16 2.23
CA SER A 95 -28.44 14.75 3.12
C SER A 95 -27.96 14.85 4.57
N LEU A 96 -27.05 13.96 4.97
CA LEU A 96 -26.40 13.91 6.28
C LEU A 96 -25.58 15.18 6.60
N PHE A 97 -25.03 15.85 5.58
CA PHE A 97 -24.25 17.08 5.73
C PHE A 97 -25.12 18.33 5.88
N TYR A 98 -26.25 18.35 5.18
CA TYR A 98 -27.19 19.48 5.24
C TYR A 98 -27.97 19.53 6.57
N VAL A 99 -28.03 18.43 7.31
CA VAL A 99 -28.77 18.33 8.58
C VAL A 99 -27.95 18.83 9.78
N ASN A 100 -26.61 18.82 9.72
CA ASN A 100 -25.79 19.25 10.86
C ASN A 100 -24.47 19.96 10.42
N LYS A 101 -24.34 21.24 10.78
CA LYS A 101 -23.19 22.10 10.46
C LYS A 101 -21.87 21.56 11.04
N GLN A 102 -21.90 21.01 12.25
CA GLN A 102 -20.71 20.45 12.91
C GLN A 102 -20.25 19.16 12.22
N ILE A 103 -21.18 18.28 11.84
CA ILE A 103 -20.87 17.07 11.04
C ILE A 103 -20.28 17.47 9.71
N SER A 104 -20.83 18.49 9.06
CA SER A 104 -20.29 19.02 7.80
C SER A 104 -18.86 19.52 7.93
N GLU A 105 -18.57 20.29 8.97
CA GLU A 105 -17.21 20.80 9.23
C GLU A 105 -16.23 19.66 9.58
N GLU A 106 -16.63 18.74 10.47
CA GLU A 106 -15.82 17.56 10.85
C GLU A 106 -15.53 16.64 9.65
N SER A 107 -16.54 16.39 8.82
CA SER A 107 -16.42 15.53 7.65
C SER A 107 -15.57 16.19 6.57
N ARG A 108 -15.66 17.51 6.40
CA ARG A 108 -14.80 18.25 5.50
C ARG A 108 -13.34 18.21 5.98
N LEU A 109 -13.10 18.39 7.28
CA LEU A 109 -11.78 18.23 7.88
C LEU A 109 -11.26 16.79 7.72
N PHE A 110 -12.13 15.79 7.88
CA PHE A 110 -11.80 14.39 7.59
C PHE A 110 -11.43 14.19 6.12
N PHE A 111 -12.19 14.73 5.18
CA PHE A 111 -11.90 14.65 3.74
C PHE A 111 -10.53 15.23 3.38
N TYR A 112 -10.23 16.44 3.86
CA TYR A 112 -8.96 17.09 3.59
C TYR A 112 -7.78 16.43 4.31
N SER A 113 -8.00 15.83 5.48
CA SER A 113 -6.95 15.10 6.22
C SER A 113 -6.70 13.67 5.72
N LYS A 114 -7.63 13.08 4.96
CA LYS A 114 -7.51 11.72 4.45
C LYS A 114 -7.07 11.63 2.99
N ASN A 115 -7.33 12.66 2.19
CA ASN A 115 -6.90 12.67 0.80
C ASN A 115 -5.54 13.34 0.66
N LEU A 116 -4.67 12.72 -0.14
CA LEU A 116 -3.48 13.38 -0.64
C LEU A 116 -3.91 14.38 -1.72
N TRP A 117 -3.50 15.63 -1.56
CA TRP A 117 -3.76 16.67 -2.55
C TRP A 117 -2.50 17.01 -3.32
N VAL A 118 -2.70 17.33 -4.60
CA VAL A 118 -1.67 17.80 -5.52
C VAL A 118 -1.97 19.25 -5.85
N ARG A 119 -0.98 20.12 -5.68
CA ARG A 119 -1.01 21.50 -6.19
C ARG A 119 -0.24 21.52 -7.50
N PHE A 120 -0.92 21.90 -8.57
CA PHE A 120 -0.37 21.96 -9.92
C PHE A 120 -0.22 23.41 -10.39
N GLU A 121 0.97 23.76 -10.83
CA GLU A 121 1.33 25.07 -11.36
C GLU A 121 1.81 24.94 -12.81
N MET A 122 1.26 25.78 -13.69
CA MET A 122 1.67 25.82 -15.09
C MET A 122 2.27 27.16 -15.47
N TYR A 123 3.48 27.11 -16.00
CA TYR A 123 4.22 28.25 -16.52
C TYR A 123 4.29 28.17 -18.04
N THR A 124 3.65 29.11 -18.74
CA THR A 124 3.65 29.17 -20.20
C THR A 124 3.47 30.62 -20.65
N ALA A 125 3.99 30.95 -21.83
CA ALA A 125 3.78 32.27 -22.42
C ALA A 125 2.32 32.44 -22.92
N ASP A 126 1.65 31.34 -23.29
CA ASP A 126 0.30 31.36 -23.87
C ASP A 126 -0.75 30.86 -22.87
N ALA A 127 -1.63 31.75 -22.42
CA ALA A 127 -2.74 31.40 -21.55
C ALA A 127 -3.73 30.40 -22.19
N ARG A 128 -3.82 30.34 -23.53
CA ARG A 128 -4.67 29.36 -24.22
C ARG A 128 -4.13 27.94 -24.06
N HIS A 129 -2.80 27.76 -24.04
CA HIS A 129 -2.20 26.45 -23.79
C HIS A 129 -2.52 25.95 -22.39
N ALA A 130 -2.40 26.81 -21.37
CA ALA A 130 -2.73 26.43 -20.00
C ALA A 130 -4.21 26.08 -19.82
N LYS A 131 -5.09 26.82 -20.48
CA LYS A 131 -6.51 26.52 -20.52
C LYS A 131 -6.79 25.16 -21.16
N ASN A 132 -6.32 24.94 -22.39
CA ASN A 132 -6.57 23.72 -23.14
C ASN A 132 -6.02 22.49 -22.40
N LEU A 133 -4.80 22.57 -21.84
CA LEU A 133 -4.22 21.48 -21.05
C LEU A 133 -5.11 21.09 -19.86
N LEU A 134 -5.61 22.08 -19.12
CA LEU A 134 -6.45 21.82 -17.94
C LEU A 134 -7.83 21.28 -18.33
N GLU A 135 -8.43 21.79 -19.41
CA GLU A 135 -9.70 21.28 -19.93
C GLU A 135 -9.56 19.85 -20.48
N ASP A 136 -8.54 19.61 -21.31
CA ASP A 136 -8.31 18.34 -22.00
C ASP A 136 -7.78 17.24 -21.07
N SER A 137 -7.07 17.60 -20.00
CA SER A 137 -6.61 16.63 -18.99
C SER A 137 -7.74 15.98 -18.21
N GLY A 138 -8.96 16.55 -18.23
CA GLY A 138 -10.13 16.01 -17.53
C GLY A 138 -9.96 15.93 -16.00
N VAL A 139 -9.00 16.69 -15.45
CA VAL A 139 -8.73 16.76 -14.01
C VAL A 139 -9.83 17.60 -13.36
N LEU A 140 -10.48 17.03 -12.35
CA LEU A 140 -11.40 17.79 -11.50
C LEU A 140 -10.60 18.47 -10.40
N PHE A 141 -10.57 19.80 -10.41
CA PHE A 141 -9.81 20.60 -9.46
C PHE A 141 -10.66 21.65 -8.72
N ALA A 142 -10.17 22.04 -7.54
CA ALA A 142 -10.76 23.06 -6.68
C ALA A 142 -10.65 24.45 -7.33
N VAL A 143 -11.74 25.19 -7.28
CA VAL A 143 -11.89 26.51 -7.90
C VAL A 143 -11.61 27.64 -6.91
N ALA A 144 -10.74 27.39 -5.93
CA ALA A 144 -10.39 28.41 -4.95
C ALA A 144 -9.59 29.55 -5.62
N ARG A 145 -9.65 30.74 -5.02
CA ARG A 145 -8.83 31.87 -5.48
C ARG A 145 -7.34 31.52 -5.35
N GLU A 146 -6.53 32.00 -6.28
CA GLU A 146 -5.09 31.67 -6.35
C GLU A 146 -4.35 31.96 -5.05
N ASP A 147 -4.66 33.09 -4.40
CA ASP A 147 -4.06 33.47 -3.11
C ASP A 147 -4.32 32.45 -2.00
N VAL A 148 -5.50 31.82 -2.01
CA VAL A 148 -5.87 30.76 -1.06
C VAL A 148 -5.11 29.47 -1.38
N ILE A 149 -5.01 29.09 -2.65
CA ILE A 149 -4.29 27.87 -3.06
C ILE A 149 -2.80 27.98 -2.77
N VAL A 150 -2.19 29.14 -3.05
CA VAL A 150 -0.76 29.38 -2.83
C VAL A 150 -0.40 29.33 -1.34
N ARG A 151 -1.30 29.80 -0.45
CA ARG A 151 -1.11 29.76 1.00
C ARG A 151 -1.42 28.39 1.62
N SER A 152 -2.14 27.52 0.90
CA SER A 152 -2.46 26.19 1.39
C SER A 152 -1.18 25.40 1.67
N GLN A 153 -1.14 24.77 2.84
CA GLN A 153 -0.12 23.78 3.21
C GLN A 153 -0.72 22.35 3.25
N GLN A 154 -2.01 22.20 2.94
CA GLN A 154 -2.74 20.94 3.05
C GLN A 154 -2.62 20.14 1.75
N HIS A 155 -1.40 19.91 1.29
CA HIS A 155 -1.11 19.14 0.08
C HIS A 155 0.20 18.37 0.22
N ALA A 156 0.24 17.21 -0.41
CA ALA A 156 1.36 16.29 -0.30
C ALA A 156 2.38 16.49 -1.43
N LEU A 157 1.93 16.91 -2.62
CA LEU A 157 2.77 17.11 -3.80
C LEU A 157 2.56 18.50 -4.41
N ASP A 158 3.67 19.21 -4.63
CA ASP A 158 3.75 20.32 -5.56
C ASP A 158 4.23 19.80 -6.92
N MET A 159 3.48 20.07 -7.98
CA MET A 159 3.84 19.78 -9.35
C MET A 159 3.90 21.08 -10.13
N MET A 160 5.05 21.37 -10.73
CA MET A 160 5.24 22.52 -11.61
C MET A 160 5.63 22.05 -13.00
N LEU A 161 4.90 22.52 -14.01
CA LEU A 161 5.19 22.28 -15.42
C LEU A 161 5.56 23.61 -16.09
N VAL A 162 6.76 23.67 -16.67
CA VAL A 162 7.31 24.87 -17.31
C VAL A 162 7.48 24.63 -18.81
N GLU A 163 6.70 25.33 -19.62
CA GLU A 163 6.82 25.32 -21.08
C GLU A 163 7.90 26.33 -21.54
N LYS A 164 8.87 25.86 -22.33
CA LYS A 164 9.90 26.67 -23.01
C LYS A 164 10.62 27.67 -22.09
N ASN A 165 10.91 27.24 -20.85
CA ASN A 165 11.52 28.08 -19.81
C ASN A 165 10.75 29.39 -19.54
N SER A 166 9.42 29.37 -19.68
CA SER A 166 8.57 30.52 -19.39
C SER A 166 8.63 30.87 -17.91
N ASN A 167 8.79 32.17 -17.62
CA ASN A 167 8.67 32.71 -16.26
C ASN A 167 7.24 33.16 -15.93
N GLN A 168 6.31 33.05 -16.87
CA GLN A 168 4.92 33.50 -16.70
C GLN A 168 4.06 32.37 -16.16
N LYS A 169 3.69 32.48 -14.87
CA LYS A 169 2.72 31.59 -14.24
C LYS A 169 1.32 31.90 -14.77
N ARG A 170 0.65 30.91 -15.35
CA ARG A 170 -0.67 31.08 -16.00
C ARG A 170 -1.81 30.36 -15.31
N ALA A 171 -1.52 29.30 -14.55
CA ALA A 171 -2.53 28.60 -13.78
C ALA A 171 -1.95 28.03 -12.48
N THR A 172 -2.78 28.06 -11.43
CA THR A 172 -2.58 27.32 -10.18
C THR A 172 -3.87 26.58 -9.88
N VAL A 173 -3.82 25.26 -9.77
CA VAL A 173 -4.98 24.46 -9.40
C VAL A 173 -4.60 23.45 -8.32
N MET A 174 -5.59 23.01 -7.55
CA MET A 174 -5.40 21.99 -6.51
C MET A 174 -6.42 20.90 -6.69
N PHE A 175 -5.99 19.63 -6.73
CA PHE A 175 -6.88 18.49 -6.95
C PHE A 175 -6.47 17.28 -6.10
N PRO A 176 -7.40 16.36 -5.80
CA PRO A 176 -7.09 15.10 -5.11
C PRO A 176 -6.18 14.21 -5.98
N ALA A 177 -5.21 13.56 -5.36
CA ALA A 177 -4.22 12.71 -6.03
C ALA A 177 -4.83 11.59 -6.90
N GLN A 178 -6.04 11.11 -6.61
CA GLN A 178 -6.75 10.12 -7.44
C GLN A 178 -6.94 10.58 -8.91
N TYR A 179 -6.94 11.89 -9.19
CA TYR A 179 -7.05 12.43 -10.54
C TYR A 179 -5.69 12.61 -11.24
N LEU A 180 -4.58 12.42 -10.52
CA LEU A 180 -3.23 12.53 -11.06
C LEU A 180 -2.98 11.60 -12.27
N PRO A 181 -3.47 10.34 -12.29
CA PRO A 181 -3.34 9.48 -13.47
C PRO A 181 -3.96 10.09 -14.75
N ARG A 182 -5.02 10.90 -14.64
CA ARG A 182 -5.63 11.56 -15.82
C ARG A 182 -4.68 12.60 -16.41
N LEU A 183 -4.04 13.39 -15.55
CA LEU A 183 -3.05 14.38 -15.97
C LEU A 183 -1.84 13.70 -16.62
N ILE A 184 -1.34 12.62 -16.01
CA ILE A 184 -0.21 11.84 -16.54
C ILE A 184 -0.55 11.23 -17.90
N ASN A 185 -1.73 10.60 -18.03
CA ASN A 185 -2.19 10.03 -19.30
C ASN A 185 -2.30 11.10 -20.39
N PHE A 186 -2.82 12.29 -20.07
CA PHE A 186 -2.84 13.41 -21.00
C PHE A 186 -1.43 13.79 -21.45
N MET A 187 -0.48 13.96 -20.52
CA MET A 187 0.91 14.31 -20.85
C MET A 187 1.59 13.22 -21.68
N GLN A 188 1.30 11.95 -21.42
CA GLN A 188 1.78 10.82 -22.21
C GLN A 188 1.19 10.83 -23.64
N GLN A 189 -0.09 11.12 -23.79
CA GLN A 189 -0.71 11.23 -25.12
C GLN A 189 -0.15 12.43 -25.89
N ALA A 190 0.08 13.56 -25.22
CA ALA A 190 0.70 14.73 -25.81
C ALA A 190 2.15 14.44 -26.28
N SER A 191 2.92 13.68 -25.49
CA SER A 191 4.28 13.28 -25.87
C SER A 191 4.31 12.32 -27.06
N GLN A 192 3.34 11.40 -27.14
CA GLN A 192 3.20 10.48 -28.27
C GLN A 192 2.75 11.20 -29.55
N ALA A 193 1.85 12.18 -29.42
CA ALA A 193 1.38 12.98 -30.55
C ALA A 193 2.47 13.93 -31.09
N SER A 194 3.37 14.41 -30.23
CA SER A 194 4.48 15.27 -30.61
C SER A 194 5.70 14.99 -29.76
N SER A 195 6.73 14.40 -30.38
CA SER A 195 8.03 14.15 -29.74
C SER A 195 8.73 15.42 -29.26
N SER A 196 8.37 16.58 -29.81
CA SER A 196 8.86 17.88 -29.39
C SER A 196 8.16 18.42 -28.14
N TRP A 197 7.00 17.84 -27.75
CA TRP A 197 6.23 18.30 -26.60
C TRP A 197 7.03 18.15 -25.32
N THR A 198 7.51 16.95 -24.98
CA THR A 198 8.29 16.73 -23.74
C THR A 198 9.60 17.51 -23.72
N ARG A 199 10.30 17.61 -24.86
CA ARG A 199 11.51 18.45 -25.01
C ARG A 199 11.23 19.94 -24.84
N GLY A 200 9.99 20.38 -25.04
CA GLY A 200 9.55 21.75 -24.80
C GLY A 200 9.14 22.02 -23.36
N HIS A 201 9.09 21.00 -22.49
CA HIS A 201 8.62 21.13 -21.11
C HIS A 201 9.69 20.71 -20.11
N ALA A 202 9.69 21.36 -18.95
CA ALA A 202 10.42 20.96 -17.76
C ALA A 202 9.43 20.68 -16.63
N ILE A 203 9.67 19.62 -15.87
CA ILE A 203 8.80 19.20 -14.76
C ILE A 203 9.56 19.26 -13.44
N PHE A 204 8.92 19.81 -12.41
CA PHE A 204 9.44 19.87 -11.06
C PHE A 204 8.41 19.29 -10.10
N LEU A 205 8.82 18.31 -9.31
CA LEU A 205 7.98 17.61 -8.36
C LEU A 205 8.57 17.83 -6.96
N THR A 206 7.80 18.38 -6.03
CA THR A 206 8.23 18.58 -4.64
C THR A 206 7.28 17.90 -3.67
N LEU A 207 7.76 16.85 -3.00
CA LEU A 207 7.02 16.15 -1.95
C LEU A 207 7.19 16.89 -0.62
N LYS A 208 6.07 17.30 0.00
CA LYS A 208 6.07 18.18 1.17
C LYS A 208 5.85 17.49 2.50
N GLU A 209 4.73 16.80 2.65
CA GLU A 209 4.31 16.22 3.92
C GLU A 209 3.67 14.84 3.70
N VAL A 210 4.13 13.85 4.48
CA VAL A 210 3.63 12.46 4.40
C VAL A 210 2.54 12.21 5.46
N HIS A 211 2.12 13.21 6.25
CA HIS A 211 1.04 13.15 7.25
C HIS A 211 1.06 11.89 8.16
N GLY A 212 2.25 11.38 8.50
CA GLY A 212 2.43 10.18 9.31
C GLY A 212 2.08 8.85 8.61
N THR A 213 1.88 8.86 7.30
CA THR A 213 1.77 7.65 6.47
C THR A 213 3.14 7.11 6.08
N GLU A 214 3.19 5.96 5.44
CA GLU A 214 4.45 5.37 5.01
C GLU A 214 4.99 6.09 3.76
N ILE A 215 6.23 6.56 3.84
CA ILE A 215 6.87 7.34 2.77
C ILE A 215 6.79 6.60 1.42
N ALA A 216 7.13 5.31 1.37
CA ALA A 216 7.10 4.52 0.15
C ALA A 216 5.70 4.46 -0.49
N SER A 217 4.63 4.38 0.32
CA SER A 217 3.25 4.37 -0.18
C SER A 217 2.89 5.71 -0.80
N VAL A 218 3.18 6.82 -0.10
CA VAL A 218 2.89 8.17 -0.60
C VAL A 218 3.69 8.47 -1.87
N GLN A 219 4.96 8.06 -1.92
CA GLN A 219 5.76 8.17 -3.13
C GLN A 219 5.20 7.32 -4.26
N GLY A 220 4.75 6.10 -3.98
CA GLY A 220 4.06 5.26 -4.95
C GLY A 220 2.85 5.95 -5.56
N ASP A 221 1.95 6.43 -4.71
CA ASP A 221 0.69 7.04 -5.13
C ASP A 221 0.89 8.37 -5.87
N LEU A 222 1.91 9.15 -5.49
CA LEU A 222 2.12 10.51 -6.00
C LEU A 222 3.19 10.64 -7.08
N LEU A 223 4.19 9.76 -7.11
CA LEU A 223 5.39 9.94 -7.94
C LEU A 223 5.57 8.84 -8.99
N GLU A 224 5.20 7.58 -8.72
CA GLU A 224 5.50 6.48 -9.65
C GLU A 224 4.76 6.59 -10.99
N GLY A 225 3.58 7.20 -11.02
CA GLY A 225 2.87 7.45 -12.27
C GLY A 225 3.71 8.26 -13.27
N PHE A 226 4.58 9.16 -12.81
CA PHE A 226 5.42 9.99 -13.69
C PHE A 226 6.47 9.18 -14.45
N ARG A 227 6.80 7.95 -14.02
CA ARG A 227 7.71 7.05 -14.72
C ARG A 227 7.18 6.62 -16.10
N ALA A 228 5.89 6.81 -16.36
CA ALA A 228 5.29 6.64 -17.68
C ALA A 228 5.74 7.72 -18.70
N LEU A 229 6.31 8.83 -18.25
CA LEU A 229 6.73 9.94 -19.09
C LEU A 229 8.23 9.88 -19.36
N THR A 230 8.64 10.26 -20.57
CA THR A 230 10.03 10.23 -21.04
C THR A 230 10.34 11.45 -21.93
N GLY A 231 11.60 11.82 -22.04
CA GLY A 231 12.09 12.85 -22.96
C GLY A 231 11.85 14.30 -22.49
N PHE A 232 11.61 14.54 -21.20
CA PHE A 232 11.54 15.91 -20.67
C PHE A 232 12.88 16.63 -20.80
N SER A 233 12.84 17.94 -21.06
CA SER A 233 14.07 18.77 -21.12
C SER A 233 14.79 18.87 -19.78
N LYS A 234 14.03 18.79 -18.69
CA LYS A 234 14.51 18.81 -17.31
C LYS A 234 13.44 18.18 -16.43
N ALA A 235 13.86 17.29 -15.55
CA ALA A 235 13.03 16.76 -14.48
C ALA A 235 13.77 16.96 -13.15
N VAL A 236 13.08 17.52 -12.17
CA VAL A 236 13.62 17.69 -10.81
C VAL A 236 12.61 17.10 -9.83
N VAL A 237 13.09 16.21 -8.97
CA VAL A 237 12.28 15.60 -7.92
C VAL A 237 12.93 15.93 -6.59
N GLU A 238 12.22 16.63 -5.72
CA GLU A 238 12.72 17.10 -4.44
C GLU A 238 11.73 16.79 -3.33
N GLY A 239 12.20 16.72 -2.09
CA GLY A 239 11.32 16.52 -0.95
C GLY A 239 12.10 16.19 0.31
N LYS A 240 11.56 16.62 1.46
CA LYS A 240 12.21 16.38 2.76
C LYS A 240 12.12 14.91 3.18
N GLU A 241 11.08 14.22 2.73
CA GLU A 241 10.77 12.83 3.10
C GLU A 241 10.79 11.94 1.84
N ILE A 242 11.87 12.01 1.06
CA ILE A 242 12.10 11.14 -0.09
C ILE A 242 13.14 10.08 0.27
N ILE A 243 12.88 8.84 -0.12
CA ILE A 243 13.81 7.74 0.08
C ILE A 243 15.11 7.98 -0.71
N PRO A 244 16.29 7.78 -0.12
CA PRO A 244 17.56 8.06 -0.78
C PRO A 244 17.73 7.36 -2.14
N GLY A 245 18.15 8.13 -3.14
CA GLY A 245 18.34 7.69 -4.53
C GLY A 245 17.06 7.54 -5.36
N TYR A 246 15.88 7.73 -4.75
CA TYR A 246 14.60 7.65 -5.46
C TYR A 246 14.38 8.83 -6.43
N ALA A 247 14.63 10.05 -5.93
CA ALA A 247 14.46 11.28 -6.70
C ALA A 247 15.30 11.26 -7.98
N ASP A 248 16.59 10.94 -7.85
CA ASP A 248 17.53 10.87 -8.97
C ASP A 248 17.08 9.84 -10.00
N GLY A 249 16.76 8.61 -9.56
CA GLY A 249 16.32 7.56 -10.47
C GLY A 249 14.98 7.83 -11.17
N LEU A 250 14.06 8.57 -10.54
CA LEU A 250 12.82 9.01 -11.19
C LEU A 250 13.07 10.16 -12.17
N ALA A 251 13.90 11.14 -11.79
CA ALA A 251 14.27 12.25 -12.66
C ALA A 251 15.00 11.77 -13.92
N GLU A 252 15.99 10.89 -13.75
CA GLU A 252 16.72 10.25 -14.87
C GLU A 252 15.76 9.50 -15.80
N SER A 253 14.82 8.74 -15.24
CA SER A 253 13.81 8.03 -16.04
C SER A 253 12.92 8.97 -16.86
N MET A 254 12.56 10.14 -16.32
CA MET A 254 11.73 11.12 -17.04
C MET A 254 12.51 11.89 -18.12
N MET A 255 13.83 12.05 -17.93
CA MET A 255 14.70 12.72 -18.89
C MET A 255 15.22 11.78 -19.99
N ALA A 256 15.24 10.47 -19.75
CA ALA A 256 15.62 9.47 -20.74
C ALA A 256 14.75 9.60 -22.00
N GLU A 257 15.35 9.47 -23.19
CA GLU A 257 14.62 9.59 -24.45
C GLU A 257 13.61 8.45 -24.64
N THR A 258 14.01 7.25 -24.24
CA THR A 258 13.17 6.04 -24.28
C THR A 258 13.35 5.25 -22.99
N PHE A 259 12.42 4.34 -22.73
CA PHE A 259 12.51 3.44 -21.58
C PHE A 259 13.56 2.35 -21.86
N ASP A 260 14.62 2.34 -21.06
CA ASP A 260 15.64 1.30 -21.07
C ASP A 260 15.40 0.27 -19.95
N VAL A 261 15.21 -0.98 -20.36
CA VAL A 261 14.91 -2.11 -19.49
C VAL A 261 16.07 -2.44 -18.55
N ASP A 262 17.31 -2.39 -19.03
CA ASP A 262 18.46 -2.76 -18.20
C ASP A 262 18.76 -1.66 -17.17
N THR A 263 18.71 -0.39 -17.58
CA THR A 263 18.84 0.74 -16.65
C THR A 263 17.75 0.69 -15.58
N TRP A 264 16.48 0.49 -15.96
CA TRP A 264 15.38 0.34 -15.00
C TRP A 264 15.62 -0.80 -14.02
N PHE A 265 16.03 -1.98 -14.51
CA PHE A 265 16.28 -3.13 -13.66
C PHE A 265 17.47 -2.87 -12.71
N ASN A 266 18.53 -2.24 -13.18
CA ASN A 266 19.70 -1.89 -12.36
C ASN A 266 19.32 -0.91 -11.25
N THR A 267 18.53 0.13 -11.55
CA THR A 267 18.02 1.06 -10.52
C THR A 267 17.26 0.33 -9.42
N LEU A 268 16.43 -0.67 -9.77
CA LEU A 268 15.70 -1.46 -8.76
C LEU A 268 16.63 -2.36 -7.94
N ASN A 269 17.69 -2.92 -8.53
CA ASN A 269 18.69 -3.65 -7.76
C ASN A 269 19.48 -2.74 -6.83
N ASP A 270 19.83 -1.54 -7.26
CA ASP A 270 20.52 -0.57 -6.39
C ASP A 270 19.66 -0.20 -5.19
N ILE A 271 18.33 -0.08 -5.37
CA ILE A 271 17.38 0.11 -4.26
C ILE A 271 17.38 -1.10 -3.32
N LEU A 272 17.36 -2.34 -3.86
CA LEU A 272 17.46 -3.57 -3.05
C LEU A 272 18.78 -3.59 -2.26
N SER A 273 19.91 -3.35 -2.90
CA SER A 273 21.23 -3.35 -2.24
C SER A 273 21.30 -2.30 -1.13
N ARG A 274 20.78 -1.09 -1.35
CA ARG A 274 20.65 -0.08 -0.27
C ARG A 274 19.76 -0.58 0.87
N GLY A 275 18.68 -1.29 0.56
CA GLY A 275 17.79 -1.90 1.55
C GLY A 275 18.46 -2.99 2.38
N GLU A 276 19.30 -3.83 1.74
CA GLU A 276 20.11 -4.86 2.42
C GLU A 276 21.19 -4.22 3.29
N ASP A 277 21.92 -3.22 2.79
CA ASP A 277 22.91 -2.45 3.56
C ASP A 277 22.30 -1.80 4.81
N GLN A 278 21.10 -1.23 4.69
CA GLN A 278 20.39 -0.61 5.80
C GLN A 278 19.95 -1.65 6.83
N LYS A 279 19.49 -2.83 6.38
CA LYS A 279 19.17 -3.94 7.28
C LYS A 279 20.42 -4.40 8.04
N ASP A 280 21.56 -4.52 7.37
CA ASP A 280 22.82 -4.94 7.99
C ASP A 280 23.34 -3.90 9.00
N LYS A 281 23.09 -2.61 8.75
CA LYS A 281 23.29 -1.51 9.71
C LYS A 281 22.24 -1.45 10.84
N LYS A 282 21.27 -2.37 10.86
CA LYS A 282 20.13 -2.43 11.80
C LYS A 282 19.16 -1.24 11.68
N GLU A 283 19.18 -0.54 10.56
CA GLU A 283 18.23 0.52 10.20
C GLU A 283 16.98 -0.07 9.52
N TYR A 284 16.28 -0.97 10.24
CA TYR A 284 15.20 -1.79 9.64
C TYR A 284 14.05 -0.97 9.07
N LYS A 285 13.70 0.17 9.66
CA LYS A 285 12.65 1.06 9.12
C LYS A 285 13.01 1.58 7.74
N SER A 286 14.26 2.01 7.54
CA SER A 286 14.74 2.47 6.24
C SER A 286 14.75 1.32 5.23
N SER A 287 15.23 0.14 5.64
CA SER A 287 15.22 -1.06 4.81
C SER A 287 13.82 -1.45 4.32
N ILE A 288 12.82 -1.41 5.20
CA ILE A 288 11.41 -1.65 4.87
C ILE A 288 10.94 -0.68 3.79
N GLN A 289 11.24 0.62 3.95
CA GLN A 289 10.86 1.64 2.99
C GLN A 289 11.52 1.41 1.62
N GLN A 290 12.83 1.13 1.58
CA GLN A 290 13.54 0.81 0.32
C GLN A 290 12.92 -0.41 -0.39
N CYS A 291 12.66 -1.50 0.34
CA CYS A 291 12.09 -2.71 -0.26
C CYS A 291 10.69 -2.47 -0.82
N ARG A 292 9.84 -1.75 -0.08
CA ARG A 292 8.49 -1.37 -0.55
C ARG A 292 8.56 -0.48 -1.78
N THR A 293 9.47 0.48 -1.82
CA THR A 293 9.67 1.35 -2.97
C THR A 293 10.08 0.59 -4.22
N ALA A 294 11.05 -0.33 -4.11
CA ALA A 294 11.41 -1.18 -5.24
C ALA A 294 10.27 -2.10 -5.67
N ILE A 295 9.48 -2.65 -4.74
CA ILE A 295 8.28 -3.45 -5.04
C ILE A 295 7.24 -2.62 -5.81
N ILE A 296 6.96 -1.39 -5.37
CA ILE A 296 6.01 -0.49 -6.02
C ILE A 296 6.53 -0.12 -7.41
N ALA A 297 7.77 0.37 -7.54
CA ALA A 297 8.37 0.74 -8.82
C ALA A 297 8.44 -0.43 -9.80
N LEU A 298 8.72 -1.64 -9.31
CA LEU A 298 8.69 -2.87 -10.09
C LEU A 298 7.27 -3.19 -10.60
N THR A 299 6.26 -3.04 -9.75
CA THR A 299 4.84 -3.23 -10.11
C THR A 299 4.40 -2.20 -11.16
N TYR A 300 4.75 -0.93 -10.97
CA TYR A 300 4.46 0.14 -11.93
C TYR A 300 5.15 -0.07 -13.28
N GLY A 301 6.36 -0.62 -13.29
CA GLY A 301 7.04 -1.02 -14.54
C GLY A 301 6.18 -1.97 -15.36
N TYR A 302 5.64 -3.03 -14.74
CA TYR A 302 4.75 -3.98 -15.41
C TYR A 302 3.37 -3.41 -15.74
N LEU A 303 2.86 -2.43 -14.99
CA LEU A 303 1.60 -1.73 -15.33
C LEU A 303 1.76 -0.81 -16.56
N THR A 304 2.90 -0.16 -16.71
CA THR A 304 3.09 0.94 -17.69
C THR A 304 3.91 0.56 -18.91
N ARG A 305 4.77 -0.47 -18.81
CA ARG A 305 5.70 -0.91 -19.86
C ARG A 305 5.60 -2.42 -20.13
N ALA A 306 4.42 -2.99 -19.91
CA ALA A 306 4.17 -4.42 -20.04
C ALA A 306 4.74 -5.04 -21.32
N GLU A 307 4.43 -4.47 -22.49
CA GLU A 307 4.86 -5.02 -23.79
C GLU A 307 6.38 -5.10 -23.91
N LEU A 308 7.10 -4.06 -23.48
CA LEU A 308 8.57 -4.02 -23.51
C LEU A 308 9.19 -4.99 -22.51
N LEU A 309 8.58 -5.17 -21.34
CA LEU A 309 9.08 -6.06 -20.30
C LEU A 309 8.77 -7.54 -20.60
N HIS A 310 7.61 -7.83 -21.17
CA HIS A 310 7.18 -9.19 -21.55
C HIS A 310 7.83 -9.72 -22.84
N SER A 311 8.33 -8.82 -23.70
CA SER A 311 9.08 -9.22 -24.90
C SER A 311 10.54 -9.59 -24.62
N GLN A 312 10.99 -9.47 -23.37
CA GLN A 312 12.36 -9.80 -22.96
C GLN A 312 12.62 -11.31 -22.95
N PRO A 313 13.90 -11.74 -23.06
CA PRO A 313 14.24 -13.17 -23.01
C PRO A 313 13.99 -13.77 -21.61
N GLU A 314 13.86 -15.10 -21.55
CA GLU A 314 13.64 -15.86 -20.29
C GLU A 314 14.63 -15.50 -19.17
N ALA A 315 15.90 -15.26 -19.52
CA ALA A 315 16.92 -14.87 -18.55
C ALA A 315 16.58 -13.57 -17.80
N PHE A 316 15.92 -12.62 -18.47
CA PHE A 316 15.44 -11.39 -17.84
C PHE A 316 14.29 -11.66 -16.86
N HIS A 317 13.30 -12.45 -17.26
CA HIS A 317 12.20 -12.81 -16.37
C HIS A 317 12.68 -13.54 -15.11
N ARG A 318 13.66 -14.43 -15.26
CA ARG A 318 14.34 -15.07 -14.13
C ARG A 318 14.98 -14.05 -13.19
N ARG A 319 15.66 -13.02 -13.72
CA ARG A 319 16.25 -11.92 -12.94
C ARG A 319 15.16 -11.13 -12.20
N VAL A 320 14.03 -10.83 -12.85
CA VAL A 320 12.89 -10.14 -12.25
C VAL A 320 12.28 -10.94 -11.09
N GLN A 321 12.04 -12.24 -11.28
CA GLN A 321 11.46 -13.07 -10.21
C GLN A 321 12.40 -13.18 -9.02
N ARG A 322 13.72 -13.29 -9.26
CA ARG A 322 14.73 -13.28 -8.19
C ARG A 322 14.82 -11.94 -7.47
N LEU A 323 14.74 -10.83 -8.19
CA LEU A 323 14.68 -9.49 -7.59
C LEU A 323 13.45 -9.36 -6.68
N ARG A 324 12.26 -9.75 -7.17
CA ARG A 324 11.04 -9.70 -6.35
C ARG A 324 11.15 -10.62 -5.13
N TYR A 325 11.65 -11.84 -5.31
CA TYR A 325 11.89 -12.77 -4.22
C TYR A 325 12.82 -12.17 -3.15
N ASN A 326 13.94 -11.57 -3.53
CA ASN A 326 14.88 -10.97 -2.60
C ASN A 326 14.30 -9.75 -1.88
N LEU A 327 13.50 -8.94 -2.58
CA LEU A 327 12.78 -7.81 -1.98
C LEU A 327 11.80 -8.28 -0.89
N GLU A 328 10.96 -9.27 -1.18
CA GLU A 328 9.99 -9.82 -0.22
C GLU A 328 10.70 -10.47 0.98
N ARG A 329 11.82 -11.18 0.73
CA ARG A 329 12.64 -11.79 1.79
C ARG A 329 13.29 -10.75 2.69
N THR A 330 13.93 -9.73 2.13
CA THR A 330 14.57 -8.64 2.89
C THR A 330 13.52 -7.81 3.64
N LEU A 331 12.37 -7.55 3.03
CA LEU A 331 11.23 -6.90 3.68
C LEU A 331 10.75 -7.71 4.89
N SER A 332 10.54 -9.02 4.73
CA SER A 332 10.15 -9.90 5.84
C SER A 332 11.15 -9.86 6.99
N ALA A 333 12.44 -10.09 6.70
CA ALA A 333 13.49 -10.11 7.72
C ALA A 333 13.56 -8.77 8.50
N SER A 334 13.45 -7.64 7.80
CA SER A 334 13.42 -6.32 8.44
C SER A 334 12.16 -6.09 9.28
N LEU A 335 10.98 -6.55 8.84
CA LEU A 335 9.73 -6.47 9.60
C LEU A 335 9.77 -7.34 10.87
N LEU A 336 10.30 -8.56 10.76
CA LEU A 336 10.52 -9.43 11.92
C LEU A 336 11.46 -8.76 12.92
N ALA A 337 12.58 -8.20 12.45
CA ALA A 337 13.55 -7.54 13.30
C ALA A 337 12.98 -6.33 14.06
N VAL A 338 12.03 -5.60 13.47
CA VAL A 338 11.29 -4.52 14.16
C VAL A 338 10.40 -5.09 15.28
N ALA A 339 9.82 -6.27 15.09
CA ALA A 339 8.99 -6.94 16.09
C ALA A 339 9.82 -7.66 17.18
N SER A 340 11.05 -8.09 16.88
CA SER A 340 11.92 -8.92 17.73
C SER A 340 12.15 -8.42 19.17
N PRO A 341 12.31 -7.10 19.46
CA PRO A 341 12.49 -6.63 20.84
C PRO A 341 11.32 -7.00 21.77
N SER A 342 10.14 -7.27 21.21
CA SER A 342 8.97 -7.71 21.98
C SER A 342 8.85 -9.23 22.09
N THR A 343 9.51 -10.03 21.24
CA THR A 343 9.21 -11.47 21.05
C THR A 343 10.30 -12.44 21.54
N ASN A 344 11.37 -11.96 22.18
CA ASN A 344 12.59 -12.74 22.45
C ASN A 344 12.49 -13.85 23.52
N ALA A 345 11.43 -13.96 24.32
CA ALA A 345 11.34 -14.93 25.41
C ALA A 345 10.51 -16.18 25.04
N LYS A 346 9.20 -16.03 24.88
CA LYS A 346 8.29 -17.07 24.36
C LYS A 346 7.32 -16.49 23.33
N PRO A 347 6.82 -17.33 22.41
CA PRO A 347 5.76 -16.93 21.48
C PRO A 347 4.57 -16.34 22.24
N LEU A 348 4.05 -15.22 21.73
CA LEU A 348 2.89 -14.48 22.28
C LEU A 348 3.07 -13.79 23.64
N ASP A 349 4.21 -13.88 24.33
CA ASP A 349 4.41 -13.20 25.62
C ASP A 349 4.10 -11.70 25.51
N TRP A 350 4.43 -11.10 24.36
CA TRP A 350 4.19 -9.69 24.09
C TRP A 350 2.71 -9.29 24.05
N LEU A 351 1.79 -10.25 23.87
CA LEU A 351 0.35 -10.00 23.92
C LEU A 351 -0.14 -9.73 25.34
N THR A 352 0.39 -10.48 26.30
CA THR A 352 -0.09 -10.51 27.68
C THR A 352 0.78 -9.69 28.62
N THR A 353 2.00 -9.34 28.20
CA THR A 353 2.96 -8.61 29.03
C THR A 353 2.46 -7.21 29.40
N PRO A 354 2.22 -6.91 30.69
CA PRO A 354 1.63 -5.64 31.12
C PRO A 354 2.55 -4.43 30.89
N SER A 355 3.87 -4.62 30.78
CA SER A 355 4.82 -3.53 30.51
C SER A 355 4.78 -3.01 29.06
N ILE A 356 4.14 -3.73 28.14
CA ILE A 356 4.03 -3.32 26.73
C ILE A 356 2.74 -2.54 26.52
N SER A 357 2.87 -1.30 26.05
CA SER A 357 1.72 -0.42 25.76
C SER A 357 0.83 -0.98 24.65
N SER A 358 -0.47 -0.64 24.67
CA SER A 358 -1.43 -1.05 23.62
C SER A 358 -0.99 -0.62 22.22
N SER A 359 -0.42 0.58 22.08
CA SER A 359 0.13 1.09 20.82
C SER A 359 1.28 0.23 20.30
N THR A 360 2.20 -0.16 21.20
CA THR A 360 3.32 -1.04 20.86
C THR A 360 2.82 -2.43 20.46
N ARG A 361 1.85 -3.01 21.18
CA ARG A 361 1.26 -4.32 20.81
C ARG A 361 0.61 -4.25 19.43
N HIS A 362 -0.14 -3.21 19.15
CA HIS A 362 -0.74 -3.02 17.82
C HIS A 362 0.34 -2.92 16.73
N HIS A 363 1.38 -2.12 16.94
CA HIS A 363 2.48 -2.00 15.98
C HIS A 363 3.21 -3.34 15.74
N THR A 364 3.52 -4.08 16.81
CA THR A 364 4.12 -5.41 16.73
C THR A 364 3.22 -6.39 16.00
N ALA A 365 1.91 -6.40 16.29
CA ALA A 365 0.93 -7.25 15.61
C ALA A 365 0.91 -6.98 14.09
N THR A 366 0.84 -5.70 13.72
CA THR A 366 0.84 -5.27 12.31
C THR A 366 2.15 -5.64 11.61
N ALA A 367 3.30 -5.43 12.26
CA ALA A 367 4.60 -5.79 11.72
C ALA A 367 4.76 -7.30 11.51
N LEU A 368 4.33 -8.13 12.47
CA LEU A 368 4.41 -9.59 12.38
C LEU A 368 3.51 -10.17 11.27
N LEU A 369 2.30 -9.64 11.11
CA LEU A 369 1.42 -10.07 10.00
C LEU A 369 1.97 -9.63 8.65
N ALA A 370 2.53 -8.43 8.56
CA ALA A 370 3.20 -7.96 7.35
C ALA A 370 4.43 -8.82 7.03
N ALA A 371 5.19 -9.24 8.04
CA ALA A 371 6.34 -10.12 7.88
C ALA A 371 5.94 -11.52 7.40
N GLU A 372 4.90 -12.11 7.98
CA GLU A 372 4.35 -13.40 7.51
C GLU A 372 3.90 -13.27 6.06
N THR A 373 3.15 -12.22 5.72
CA THR A 373 2.69 -11.99 4.35
C THR A 373 3.87 -11.86 3.36
N ALA A 374 4.90 -11.09 3.70
CA ALA A 374 6.10 -10.97 2.87
C ALA A 374 6.88 -12.29 2.75
N SER A 375 6.97 -13.07 3.83
CA SER A 375 7.60 -14.42 3.79
C SER A 375 6.82 -15.38 2.89
N SER A 376 5.49 -15.38 3.03
CA SER A 376 4.57 -16.16 2.21
C SER A 376 4.66 -15.76 0.73
N HIS A 377 4.83 -14.47 0.43
CA HIS A 377 5.08 -14.00 -0.94
C HIS A 377 6.40 -14.54 -1.50
N ALA A 378 7.51 -14.42 -0.75
CA ALA A 378 8.81 -14.94 -1.16
C ALA A 378 8.75 -16.46 -1.42
N LEU A 379 8.09 -17.21 -0.53
CA LEU A 379 7.88 -18.64 -0.70
C LEU A 379 7.05 -18.94 -1.95
N SER A 380 5.92 -18.24 -2.13
CA SER A 380 5.03 -18.41 -3.28
C SER A 380 5.74 -18.18 -4.61
N LEU A 381 6.67 -17.23 -4.68
CA LEU A 381 7.51 -16.98 -5.86
C LEU A 381 8.47 -18.15 -6.10
N SER A 382 9.19 -18.56 -5.06
CA SER A 382 10.25 -19.58 -5.17
C SER A 382 9.74 -21.00 -5.45
N THR A 383 8.49 -21.29 -5.10
CA THR A 383 7.85 -22.60 -5.25
C THR A 383 6.79 -22.65 -6.35
N ASP A 384 6.58 -21.51 -7.02
CA ASP A 384 5.49 -21.30 -7.98
C ASP A 384 4.14 -21.82 -7.47
N SER A 385 3.80 -21.44 -6.23
CA SER A 385 2.63 -21.96 -5.53
C SER A 385 1.38 -21.85 -6.41
N PRO A 386 0.58 -22.93 -6.56
CA PRO A 386 -0.59 -22.94 -7.43
C PRO A 386 -1.74 -22.07 -6.90
N SER A 387 -1.60 -21.48 -5.70
CA SER A 387 -2.60 -20.60 -5.10
C SER A 387 -2.39 -19.15 -5.56
N PRO A 388 -3.27 -18.58 -6.40
CA PRO A 388 -3.14 -17.18 -6.84
C PRO A 388 -3.22 -16.20 -5.68
N SER A 389 -3.88 -16.60 -4.58
CA SER A 389 -4.07 -15.75 -3.41
C SER A 389 -2.79 -15.50 -2.61
N SER A 390 -1.74 -16.32 -2.77
CA SER A 390 -0.45 -16.15 -2.08
C SER A 390 0.62 -15.48 -2.93
N ASN A 391 0.42 -15.43 -4.26
CA ASN A 391 1.41 -14.85 -5.16
C ASN A 391 1.31 -13.32 -5.16
N PRO A 392 2.42 -12.60 -4.89
CA PRO A 392 2.40 -11.14 -4.78
C PRO A 392 2.01 -10.43 -6.09
N TRP A 393 2.23 -11.06 -7.24
CA TRP A 393 1.87 -10.49 -8.54
C TRP A 393 0.37 -10.49 -8.77
N TYR A 394 -0.32 -11.60 -8.49
CA TYR A 394 -1.78 -11.71 -8.65
C TYR A 394 -2.56 -10.75 -7.74
N ARG A 395 -1.94 -10.28 -6.65
CA ARG A 395 -2.53 -9.26 -5.77
C ARG A 395 -2.34 -7.83 -6.26
N SER A 396 -1.35 -7.60 -7.14
CA SER A 396 -0.90 -6.26 -7.52
C SER A 396 -1.07 -5.94 -9.00
N LEU A 397 -1.20 -6.96 -9.85
CA LEU A 397 -1.31 -6.84 -11.30
C LEU A 397 -2.52 -7.61 -11.85
N PRO A 398 -3.17 -7.11 -12.92
CA PRO A 398 -4.02 -7.92 -13.78
C PRO A 398 -3.28 -9.16 -14.30
N ALA A 399 -4.01 -10.26 -14.51
CA ALA A 399 -3.42 -11.56 -14.85
C ALA A 399 -2.55 -11.52 -16.11
N GLU A 400 -2.91 -10.68 -17.08
CA GLU A 400 -2.23 -10.50 -18.36
C GLU A 400 -0.87 -9.80 -18.22
N LEU A 401 -0.67 -9.05 -17.13
CA LEU A 401 0.54 -8.27 -16.89
C LEU A 401 1.54 -8.99 -15.98
N ILE A 402 1.18 -10.16 -15.44
CA ILE A 402 2.01 -10.90 -14.49
C ILE A 402 3.26 -11.46 -15.19
N PRO A 403 4.48 -11.15 -14.73
CA PRO A 403 5.68 -11.73 -15.29
C PRO A 403 5.68 -13.26 -15.17
N PRO A 404 6.18 -13.99 -16.19
CA PRO A 404 6.25 -15.44 -16.13
C PRO A 404 7.12 -15.89 -14.95
N ASN A 405 6.79 -17.03 -14.36
CA ASN A 405 7.54 -17.63 -13.26
C ASN A 405 7.72 -19.13 -13.52
N LYS A 406 8.83 -19.71 -13.05
CA LYS A 406 9.07 -21.15 -13.07
C LYS A 406 9.78 -21.56 -11.80
N ASP A 407 9.29 -22.59 -11.12
CA ASP A 407 9.92 -23.16 -9.91
C ASP A 407 11.40 -23.55 -10.13
N ALA A 408 11.77 -24.00 -11.33
CA ALA A 408 13.13 -24.37 -11.70
C ALA A 408 14.13 -23.18 -11.75
N TRP A 409 13.65 -21.93 -11.68
CA TRP A 409 14.52 -20.76 -11.69
C TRP A 409 15.19 -20.48 -10.33
N PHE A 410 14.67 -21.08 -9.26
CA PHE A 410 15.13 -20.94 -7.89
C PHE A 410 15.87 -22.20 -7.43
N THR A 411 16.97 -22.01 -6.69
CA THR A 411 17.72 -23.12 -6.11
C THR A 411 17.03 -23.68 -4.87
N SER A 412 17.32 -24.93 -4.50
CA SER A 412 16.80 -25.52 -3.25
C SER A 412 17.25 -24.74 -2.01
N GLU A 413 18.41 -24.07 -2.06
CA GLU A 413 18.85 -23.13 -1.01
C GLU A 413 17.93 -21.91 -0.91
N GLU A 414 17.58 -21.27 -2.04
CA GLU A 414 16.64 -20.14 -2.08
C GLU A 414 15.27 -20.57 -1.51
N LYS A 415 14.78 -21.74 -1.90
CA LYS A 415 13.53 -22.30 -1.38
C LYS A 415 13.61 -22.59 0.13
N ALA A 416 14.71 -23.18 0.60
CA ALA A 416 14.92 -23.46 2.02
C ALA A 416 14.96 -22.18 2.86
N ARG A 417 15.61 -21.11 2.36
CA ARG A 417 15.61 -19.80 3.04
C ARG A 417 14.22 -19.20 3.13
N ALA A 418 13.38 -19.35 2.10
CA ALA A 418 12.00 -18.87 2.14
C ALA A 418 11.18 -19.59 3.23
N TRP A 419 11.32 -20.92 3.32
CA TRP A 419 10.71 -21.72 4.38
C TRP A 419 11.23 -21.35 5.78
N LEU A 420 12.52 -21.09 5.91
CA LEU A 420 13.12 -20.64 7.17
C LEU A 420 12.52 -19.31 7.65
N GLU A 421 12.44 -18.29 6.78
CA GLU A 421 11.87 -17.00 7.15
C GLU A 421 10.37 -17.09 7.48
N LEU A 422 9.61 -17.90 6.74
CA LEU A 422 8.20 -18.17 7.07
C LEU A 422 8.07 -18.87 8.43
N GLY A 423 8.93 -19.85 8.72
CA GLY A 423 8.98 -20.52 10.02
C GLY A 423 9.25 -19.57 11.19
N LYS A 424 10.18 -18.61 11.02
CA LYS A 424 10.45 -17.55 12.01
C LYS A 424 9.23 -16.65 12.23
N ALA A 425 8.52 -16.31 11.17
CA ALA A 425 7.31 -15.50 11.24
C ALA A 425 6.18 -16.24 11.96
N HIS A 426 5.90 -17.49 11.59
CA HIS A 426 4.90 -18.33 12.27
C HIS A 426 5.23 -18.55 13.74
N TYR A 427 6.50 -18.78 14.08
CA TYR A 427 6.92 -18.90 15.48
C TYR A 427 6.63 -17.61 16.25
N SER A 428 7.00 -16.46 15.69
CA SER A 428 6.77 -15.15 16.31
C SER A 428 5.29 -14.80 16.46
N LEU A 429 4.44 -15.32 15.58
CA LEU A 429 2.97 -15.25 15.63
C LEU A 429 2.35 -16.26 16.60
N GLY A 430 3.13 -17.12 17.24
CA GLY A 430 2.65 -18.15 18.16
C GLY A 430 1.99 -19.35 17.47
N GLU A 431 2.31 -19.60 16.21
CA GLU A 431 1.87 -20.76 15.43
C GLU A 431 3.01 -21.80 15.37
N CYS A 432 3.43 -22.31 16.53
CA CYS A 432 4.60 -23.19 16.67
C CYS A 432 4.49 -24.48 15.84
N LEU A 433 3.29 -25.03 15.66
CA LEU A 433 3.08 -26.22 14.81
C LEU A 433 3.34 -25.92 13.33
N PHE A 434 2.86 -24.77 12.82
CA PHE A 434 3.15 -24.35 11.45
C PHE A 434 4.63 -24.03 11.28
N ALA A 435 5.22 -23.31 12.25
CA ALA A 435 6.64 -23.01 12.25
C ALA A 435 7.50 -24.28 12.18
N ALA A 436 7.20 -25.30 12.99
CA ALA A 436 7.92 -26.57 12.96
C ALA A 436 7.82 -27.27 11.60
N GLY A 437 6.62 -27.31 11.00
CA GLY A 437 6.42 -27.90 9.68
C GLY A 437 7.18 -27.16 8.56
N ASP A 438 7.24 -25.84 8.62
CA ASP A 438 7.97 -25.03 7.65
C ASP A 438 9.49 -25.22 7.78
N LEU A 439 10.00 -25.26 9.00
CA LEU A 439 11.41 -25.48 9.30
C LEU A 439 11.85 -26.92 8.98
N GLU A 440 10.97 -27.91 9.13
CA GLU A 440 11.23 -29.28 8.67
C GLU A 440 11.41 -29.32 7.14
N ARG A 441 10.55 -28.63 6.37
CA ARG A 441 10.71 -28.52 4.91
C ARG A 441 12.01 -27.81 4.54
N ALA A 442 12.40 -26.78 5.28
CA ALA A 442 13.68 -26.10 5.08
C ALA A 442 14.87 -27.05 5.28
N ASP A 443 14.92 -27.83 6.36
CA ASP A 443 16.01 -28.79 6.62
C ASP A 443 16.05 -29.88 5.53
N ARG A 444 14.88 -30.38 5.10
CA ARG A 444 14.78 -31.38 4.03
C ARG A 444 15.39 -30.89 2.72
N LEU A 445 15.03 -29.69 2.27
CA LEU A 445 15.57 -29.09 1.03
C LEU A 445 17.11 -28.92 1.10
N LEU A 446 17.63 -28.57 2.27
CA LEU A 446 19.08 -28.42 2.49
C LEU A 446 19.82 -29.77 2.52
N MET A 447 19.16 -30.84 2.98
CA MET A 447 19.76 -32.17 3.06
C MET A 447 19.66 -32.98 1.76
N GLU A 448 18.47 -33.05 1.18
CA GLU A 448 18.14 -33.99 0.10
C GLU A 448 18.46 -33.40 -1.28
N GLU A 449 18.25 -32.10 -1.47
CA GLU A 449 18.31 -31.49 -2.81
C GLU A 449 19.53 -30.59 -3.00
N ALA A 450 19.91 -29.80 -1.99
CA ALA A 450 21.08 -28.93 -2.09
C ALA A 450 22.42 -29.68 -2.00
N GLY A 451 22.40 -30.96 -1.56
CA GLY A 451 23.57 -31.82 -1.53
C GLY A 451 24.71 -31.28 -0.66
N LEU A 452 24.40 -30.94 0.59
CA LEU A 452 25.31 -30.32 1.57
C LEU A 452 26.70 -31.00 1.58
N LYS A 453 27.71 -30.34 1.01
CA LYS A 453 29.09 -30.85 1.01
C LYS A 453 29.86 -30.33 2.23
N PRO A 454 30.75 -31.13 2.82
CA PRO A 454 31.69 -30.62 3.83
C PRO A 454 32.51 -29.47 3.24
N GLY A 455 32.44 -28.28 3.84
CA GLY A 455 33.15 -27.07 3.40
C GLY A 455 32.27 -25.91 2.93
N ASP A 456 30.95 -26.10 2.77
CA ASP A 456 30.03 -24.99 2.46
C ASP A 456 29.55 -24.30 3.75
N GLU A 457 30.33 -23.32 4.22
CA GLU A 457 30.09 -22.61 5.48
C GLU A 457 28.73 -21.90 5.52
N VAL A 458 28.27 -21.38 4.38
CA VAL A 458 27.01 -20.62 4.28
C VAL A 458 25.80 -21.56 4.42
N LEU A 459 25.83 -22.68 3.71
CA LEU A 459 24.79 -23.71 3.82
C LEU A 459 24.77 -24.35 5.21
N MET A 460 25.94 -24.59 5.82
CA MET A 460 26.04 -25.10 7.19
C MET A 460 25.49 -24.12 8.22
N ALA A 461 25.79 -22.83 8.10
CA ALA A 461 25.25 -21.79 8.97
C ALA A 461 23.71 -21.69 8.85
N THR A 462 23.20 -21.69 7.62
CA THR A 462 21.75 -21.68 7.35
C THR A 462 21.07 -22.89 7.99
N ARG A 463 21.64 -24.09 7.83
CA ARG A 463 21.10 -25.31 8.43
C ARG A 463 21.15 -25.29 9.96
N SER A 464 22.24 -24.79 10.55
CA SER A 464 22.34 -24.62 12.01
C SER A 464 21.25 -23.68 12.53
N GLU A 465 20.97 -22.61 11.81
CA GLU A 465 19.88 -21.70 12.14
C GLU A 465 18.51 -22.39 12.04
N VAL A 466 18.25 -23.16 10.98
CA VAL A 466 17.02 -23.96 10.83
C VAL A 466 16.81 -24.88 12.02
N LYS A 467 17.85 -25.63 12.43
CA LYS A 467 17.77 -26.55 13.58
C LYS A 467 17.47 -25.84 14.89
N MET A 468 18.16 -24.73 15.16
CA MET A 468 17.91 -23.91 16.35
C MET A 468 16.45 -23.44 16.41
N TRP A 469 15.91 -22.93 15.31
CA TRP A 469 14.51 -22.49 15.28
C TRP A 469 13.54 -23.66 15.35
N PHE A 470 13.87 -24.81 14.74
CA PHE A 470 13.01 -26.00 14.77
C PHE A 470 12.87 -26.55 16.20
N GLU A 471 13.97 -26.58 16.95
CA GLU A 471 13.96 -26.97 18.37
C GLU A 471 13.07 -26.04 19.20
N ARG A 472 13.24 -24.72 19.04
CA ARG A 472 12.38 -23.71 19.70
C ARG A 472 10.90 -23.89 19.34
N ALA A 473 10.60 -24.05 18.06
CA ALA A 473 9.23 -24.25 17.59
C ALA A 473 8.63 -25.51 18.20
N ARG A 474 9.38 -26.63 18.19
CA ARG A 474 8.96 -27.91 18.75
C ARG A 474 8.69 -27.83 20.26
N GLU A 475 9.56 -27.18 21.03
CA GLU A 475 9.36 -26.95 22.47
C GLU A 475 8.15 -26.05 22.77
N GLY A 476 7.84 -25.12 21.86
CA GLY A 476 6.70 -24.22 21.97
C GLY A 476 5.36 -24.81 21.52
N ILE A 477 5.29 -26.06 21.04
CA ILE A 477 4.02 -26.66 20.59
C ILE A 477 3.13 -26.96 21.80
N ASP A 478 2.01 -26.26 21.89
CA ASP A 478 0.89 -26.64 22.75
C ASP A 478 -0.16 -27.39 21.93
N TRP A 479 -0.22 -28.71 22.12
CA TRP A 479 -1.17 -29.61 21.43
C TRP A 479 -2.64 -29.33 21.77
N ASN A 480 -2.92 -28.53 22.80
CA ASN A 480 -4.28 -28.10 23.14
C ASN A 480 -4.73 -26.86 22.37
N VAL A 481 -3.80 -26.13 21.72
CA VAL A 481 -4.12 -24.95 20.93
C VAL A 481 -4.41 -25.36 19.49
N ARG A 482 -5.62 -25.03 19.02
CA ARG A 482 -6.01 -25.28 17.63
C ARG A 482 -5.16 -24.42 16.67
N PRO A 483 -4.64 -24.98 15.56
CA PRO A 483 -3.89 -24.21 14.57
C PRO A 483 -4.65 -23.00 14.05
N GLY A 484 -3.95 -21.87 13.85
CA GLY A 484 -4.50 -20.59 13.40
C GLY A 484 -5.19 -19.76 14.48
N SER A 485 -5.25 -20.25 15.74
CA SER A 485 -5.87 -19.49 16.84
C SER A 485 -5.04 -18.27 17.23
N SER A 486 -3.72 -18.38 17.21
CA SER A 486 -2.79 -17.30 17.57
C SER A 486 -2.79 -16.23 16.48
N LEU A 487 -2.74 -16.65 15.22
CA LEU A 487 -2.86 -15.78 14.05
C LEU A 487 -4.14 -14.94 14.11
N ARG A 488 -5.28 -15.54 14.45
CA ARG A 488 -6.56 -14.81 14.62
C ARG A 488 -6.50 -13.76 15.72
N LYS A 489 -5.86 -14.06 16.86
CA LYS A 489 -5.70 -13.10 17.96
C LYS A 489 -4.83 -11.92 17.52
N VAL A 490 -3.71 -12.19 16.86
CA VAL A 490 -2.81 -11.14 16.34
C VAL A 490 -3.52 -10.30 15.27
N ALA A 491 -4.24 -10.93 14.34
CA ALA A 491 -5.03 -10.24 13.33
C ALA A 491 -6.12 -9.33 13.91
N LEU A 492 -6.76 -9.74 15.00
CA LEU A 492 -7.76 -8.90 15.69
C LEU A 492 -7.10 -7.65 16.31
N LEU A 493 -5.91 -7.80 16.90
CA LEU A 493 -5.16 -6.68 17.48
C LEU A 493 -4.62 -5.72 16.42
N ALA A 494 -4.16 -6.24 15.29
CA ALA A 494 -3.73 -5.42 14.16
C ALA A 494 -4.89 -4.66 13.49
N LYS A 495 -6.15 -5.14 13.61
CA LYS A 495 -7.33 -4.43 13.10
C LYS A 495 -7.85 -3.35 14.04
N ASN A 496 -7.68 -3.52 15.35
CA ASN A 496 -8.22 -2.63 16.37
C ASN A 496 -7.26 -1.47 16.70
N ALA A 497 -6.98 -0.61 15.72
CA ALA A 497 -6.44 0.74 15.99
C ALA A 497 -7.62 1.65 16.37
N HIS A 498 -7.55 2.34 17.50
CA HIS A 498 -8.59 3.24 18.07
C HIS A 498 -9.55 2.59 19.08
N VAL A 499 -9.01 2.15 20.22
CA VAL A 499 -9.68 2.35 21.50
C VAL A 499 -8.83 3.33 22.30
N LYS A 500 -9.12 4.62 22.15
CA LYS A 500 -8.85 5.64 23.15
C LYS A 500 -10.09 6.49 23.28
#